data_AF-A0A9D9IPP3-F1
#
_entry.id   AF-A0A9D9IPP3-F1
#
_cell.length_a   1.000
_cell.length_b   1.000
_cell.length_c   1.000
_cell.angle_alpha   90.00
_cell.angle_beta   90.00
_cell.angle_gamma   90.00
#
_symmetry.space_group_name_H-M   'P 1'
#
loop_
_entity.id
_entity.type
_entity.pdbx_description
1 polymer ?
#
loop_
_entity_poly.entity_id
_entity_poly.type
_entity_poly.pdbx_seq_one_letter_code
_entity_poly.pdbx_strand_id
1 'polypeptide(L)'
;MNRFILLLGLIPAFGCFAEVPEQVNTMMSCGEFTAASELLKSSTEATCFEKDSLNEIMDRIRSDFRISYSEGVNAIQEKFPFATISQIEEWINKKYIETKIIDGNEYMFRKTVSNLDRLVPEMAADRRAEQIQSDAEYAEFAKDAIAEAENG
;
A
#
# COMPACT_ATOMS: atom_id res chain seq x y z
N MET A 1 57.48 -26.86 35.71
CA MET A 1 56.39 -26.80 36.72
C MET A 1 55.49 -25.64 36.35
N ASN A 2 54.30 -25.89 35.78
CA ASN A 2 52.98 -25.82 36.45
C ASN A 2 52.78 -24.50 37.23
N ARG A 3 51.71 -23.72 37.12
CA ARG A 3 50.41 -23.80 36.44
C ARG A 3 49.71 -22.48 36.80
N PHE A 4 48.91 -21.93 35.89
CA PHE A 4 47.65 -21.19 36.09
C PHE A 4 47.55 -19.92 35.26
N ILE A 5 46.86 -20.10 34.13
CA ILE A 5 46.19 -19.08 33.33
C ILE A 5 45.03 -18.56 34.18
N LEU A 6 44.91 -17.24 34.35
CA LEU A 6 43.70 -16.59 34.85
C LEU A 6 43.24 -15.58 33.81
N LEU A 7 42.49 -16.09 32.84
CA LEU A 7 41.63 -15.32 31.95
C LEU A 7 40.47 -14.78 32.79
N LEU A 8 40.52 -13.49 33.14
CA LEU A 8 39.38 -12.75 33.67
C LEU A 8 38.41 -12.52 32.52
N GLY A 9 37.24 -13.15 32.63
CA GLY A 9 36.24 -13.27 31.58
C GLY A 9 35.71 -11.92 31.11
N LEU A 10 35.85 -11.68 29.81
CA LEU A 10 34.90 -10.85 29.08
C LEU A 10 33.68 -11.74 28.85
N ILE A 11 32.57 -11.50 29.55
CA ILE A 11 31.28 -12.02 29.10
C ILE A 11 30.86 -11.06 27.99
N PRO A 12 30.91 -11.43 26.70
CA PRO A 12 30.13 -10.68 25.75
C PRO A 12 28.68 -10.99 26.12
N ALA A 13 27.97 -9.99 26.66
CA ALA A 13 26.53 -9.97 26.55
C ALA A 13 26.22 -9.88 25.05
N PHE A 14 26.31 -11.02 24.37
CA PHE A 14 25.80 -11.18 23.02
C PHE A 14 24.34 -10.80 23.12
N GLY A 15 24.02 -9.64 22.53
CA GLY A 15 22.66 -9.17 22.44
C GLY A 15 21.82 -10.29 21.88
N CYS A 16 20.80 -10.69 22.65
CA CYS A 16 19.66 -11.38 22.07
C CYS A 16 18.95 -10.33 21.19
N PHE A 17 19.50 -10.08 20.00
CA PHE A 17 18.70 -9.57 18.91
C PHE A 17 17.81 -10.75 18.55
N ALA A 18 16.60 -10.69 19.08
CA ALA A 18 15.56 -11.64 18.80
C ALA A 18 15.22 -11.43 17.31
N GLU A 19 15.76 -12.27 16.43
CA GLU A 19 15.53 -12.15 14.99
C GLU A 19 14.13 -12.70 14.69
N VAL A 20 13.31 -11.93 13.98
CA VAL A 20 11.95 -12.35 13.58
C VAL A 20 12.05 -13.70 12.87
N PRO A 21 11.24 -14.71 13.25
CA PRO A 21 11.29 -16.02 12.60
C PRO A 21 11.13 -15.89 11.09
N GLU A 22 12.03 -16.50 10.32
CA GLU A 22 12.04 -16.42 8.85
C GLU A 22 10.67 -16.77 8.24
N GLN A 23 9.98 -17.75 8.84
CA GLN A 23 8.63 -18.17 8.45
C GLN A 23 7.61 -17.03 8.46
N VAL A 24 7.70 -16.09 9.40
CA VAL A 24 6.82 -14.91 9.46
C VAL A 24 7.04 -14.03 8.23
N ASN A 25 8.30 -13.80 7.85
CA ASN A 25 8.63 -12.98 6.68
C ASN A 25 8.15 -13.64 5.38
N THR A 26 8.25 -14.97 5.28
CA THR A 26 7.69 -15.74 4.15
C THR A 26 6.17 -15.59 4.09
N MET A 27 5.47 -15.83 5.20
CA MET A 27 4.00 -15.70 5.27
C MET A 27 3.54 -14.29 4.90
N MET A 28 4.20 -13.24 5.40
CA MET A 28 3.91 -11.86 5.03
C MET A 28 4.12 -11.58 3.54
N SER A 29 5.20 -12.11 2.95
CA SER A 29 5.46 -11.96 1.52
C SER A 29 4.39 -12.65 0.67
N CYS A 30 3.89 -13.80 1.13
CA CYS A 30 2.79 -14.55 0.53
C CYS A 30 1.39 -13.96 0.81
N GLY A 31 1.27 -12.98 1.71
CA GLY A 31 -0.02 -12.38 2.09
C GLY A 31 -0.82 -13.19 3.12
N GLU A 32 -0.20 -14.19 3.75
CA GLU A 32 -0.81 -15.03 4.81
C GLU A 32 -0.74 -14.32 6.17
N PHE A 33 -1.34 -13.14 6.25
CA PHE A 33 -1.21 -12.25 7.41
C PHE A 33 -1.87 -12.80 8.67
N THR A 34 -2.96 -13.55 8.54
CA THR A 34 -3.60 -14.18 9.71
C THR A 34 -2.68 -15.24 10.32
N ALA A 35 -2.12 -16.13 9.49
CA ALA A 35 -1.17 -17.14 9.93
C ALA A 35 0.13 -16.52 10.50
N ALA A 36 0.67 -15.49 9.83
CA ALA A 36 1.83 -14.75 10.30
C ALA A 36 1.61 -14.13 11.70
N SER A 37 0.44 -13.51 11.92
CA SER A 37 0.09 -12.91 13.21
C SER A 37 -0.05 -13.96 14.32
N GLU A 38 -0.62 -15.12 14.01
CA GLU A 38 -0.72 -16.25 14.95
C GLU A 38 0.66 -16.80 15.34
N LEU A 39 1.56 -16.95 14.36
CA LEU A 39 2.93 -17.37 14.61
C LEU A 39 3.70 -16.34 15.45
N LEU A 40 3.55 -15.04 15.14
CA LEU A 40 4.15 -13.95 15.92
C LEU A 40 3.69 -13.94 17.38
N LYS A 41 2.41 -14.22 17.66
CA LYS A 41 1.89 -14.27 19.04
C LYS A 41 2.62 -15.32 19.88
N SER A 42 2.86 -16.50 19.32
CA SER A 42 3.51 -17.63 20.02
C SER A 42 5.03 -17.61 19.98
N SER A 43 5.65 -16.83 19.09
CA SER A 43 7.11 -16.73 18.96
C SER A 43 7.76 -16.17 20.23
N THR A 44 8.86 -16.79 20.67
CA THR A 44 9.76 -16.22 21.70
C THR A 44 10.98 -15.54 21.11
N GLU A 45 11.15 -15.66 19.79
CA GLU A 45 12.27 -15.14 19.00
C GLU A 45 12.06 -13.69 18.55
N ALA A 46 10.87 -13.12 18.71
CA ALA A 46 10.60 -11.72 18.42
C ALA A 46 10.25 -10.96 19.71
N THR A 47 10.76 -9.75 19.85
CA THR A 47 10.37 -8.82 20.92
C THR A 47 8.92 -8.37 20.79
N CYS A 48 8.34 -7.82 21.86
CA CYS A 48 6.99 -7.23 21.78
C CYS A 48 6.91 -6.11 20.74
N PHE A 49 7.93 -5.25 20.65
CA PHE A 49 7.98 -4.15 19.69
C PHE A 49 8.02 -4.65 18.23
N GLU A 50 8.76 -5.70 17.94
CA GLU A 50 8.81 -6.29 16.60
C GLU A 50 7.48 -6.90 16.21
N LYS A 51 6.85 -7.65 17.14
CA LYS A 51 5.51 -8.22 16.92
C LYS A 51 4.48 -7.13 16.63
N ASP A 52 4.47 -6.06 17.41
CA ASP A 52 3.55 -4.94 17.24
C ASP A 52 3.80 -4.23 15.90
N SER A 53 5.07 -3.97 15.57
CA SER A 53 5.45 -3.35 14.30
C SER A 53 5.02 -4.18 13.09
N LEU A 54 5.20 -5.51 13.14
CA LEU A 54 4.83 -6.39 12.03
C LEU A 54 3.31 -6.50 11.88
N ASN A 55 2.56 -6.60 12.98
CA ASN A 55 1.09 -6.59 12.94
C ASN A 55 0.57 -5.27 12.33
N GLU A 56 1.13 -4.14 12.74
CA GLU A 56 0.78 -2.82 12.21
C GLU A 56 1.10 -2.71 10.70
N ILE A 57 2.21 -3.30 10.23
CA ILE A 57 2.51 -3.36 8.79
C ILE A 57 1.44 -4.16 8.04
N MET A 58 1.07 -5.35 8.54
CA MET A 58 0.03 -6.19 7.94
C MET A 58 -1.31 -5.47 7.89
N ASP A 59 -1.68 -4.76 8.96
CA ASP A 59 -2.95 -4.03 9.05
C ASP A 59 -3.00 -2.82 8.12
N ARG A 60 -1.89 -2.11 7.92
CA ARG A 60 -1.80 -1.06 6.89
C ARG A 60 -1.98 -1.63 5.50
N ILE A 61 -1.37 -2.78 5.20
CA ILE A 61 -1.53 -3.43 3.90
C ILE A 61 -2.99 -3.84 3.71
N ARG A 62 -3.65 -4.43 4.72
CA ARG A 62 -5.10 -4.72 4.67
C ARG A 62 -5.92 -3.45 4.41
N SER A 63 -5.58 -2.34 5.06
CA SER A 63 -6.28 -1.06 4.89
C SER A 63 -6.10 -0.47 3.49
N ASP A 64 -4.90 -0.61 2.92
CA ASP A 64 -4.62 -0.18 1.55
C ASP A 64 -5.25 -1.10 0.51
N PHE A 65 -5.34 -2.41 0.76
CA PHE A 65 -5.97 -3.43 -0.09
C PHE A 65 -7.24 -3.98 0.55
N ARG A 66 -8.30 -3.16 0.55
CA ARG A 66 -9.56 -3.46 1.26
C ARG A 66 -10.78 -3.67 0.36
N ILE A 67 -10.65 -3.39 -0.93
CA ILE A 67 -11.75 -3.52 -1.89
C ILE A 67 -11.67 -4.93 -2.45
N SER A 68 -12.68 -5.78 -2.27
CA SER A 68 -12.62 -7.11 -2.90
C SER A 68 -12.57 -6.98 -4.42
N TYR A 69 -12.00 -7.97 -5.12
CA TYR A 69 -11.92 -7.92 -6.58
C TYR A 69 -13.29 -7.65 -7.25
N SER A 70 -14.35 -8.34 -6.80
CA SER A 70 -15.70 -8.17 -7.34
C SER A 70 -16.29 -6.78 -7.08
N GLU A 71 -16.13 -6.25 -5.85
CA GLU A 71 -16.55 -4.87 -5.53
C GLU A 71 -15.77 -3.85 -6.35
N GLY A 72 -14.47 -4.08 -6.56
CA GLY A 72 -13.60 -3.23 -7.36
C GLY A 72 -14.03 -3.18 -8.82
N VAL A 73 -14.30 -4.34 -9.43
CA VAL A 73 -14.83 -4.43 -10.80
C VAL A 73 -16.15 -3.67 -10.90
N ASN A 74 -17.10 -3.91 -9.98
CA ASN A 74 -18.39 -3.22 -9.99
C ASN A 74 -18.22 -1.69 -9.87
N ALA A 75 -17.37 -1.21 -8.97
CA ALA A 75 -17.14 0.21 -8.77
C ALA A 75 -16.43 0.87 -9.97
N ILE A 76 -15.54 0.15 -10.66
CA ILE A 76 -14.94 0.62 -11.91
C ILE A 76 -16.01 0.73 -12.99
N GLN A 77 -16.88 -0.27 -13.15
CA GLN A 77 -17.92 -0.26 -14.17
C GLN A 77 -19.02 0.78 -13.89
N GLU A 78 -19.32 1.06 -12.62
CA GLU A 78 -20.22 2.15 -12.25
C GLU A 78 -19.67 3.51 -12.69
N LYS A 79 -18.38 3.76 -12.44
CA LYS A 79 -17.71 5.03 -12.81
C LYS A 79 -17.40 5.11 -14.31
N PHE A 80 -17.06 3.99 -14.93
CA PHE A 80 -16.65 3.87 -16.33
C PHE A 80 -17.47 2.77 -17.01
N PRO A 81 -18.73 3.03 -17.43
CA PRO A 81 -19.62 2.00 -17.96
C PRO A 81 -19.14 1.28 -19.23
N PHE A 82 -18.17 1.85 -19.93
CA PHE A 82 -17.54 1.23 -21.10
C PHE A 82 -16.48 0.17 -20.73
N ALA A 83 -16.04 0.13 -19.47
CA ALA A 83 -14.99 -0.78 -19.01
C ALA A 83 -15.47 -2.23 -18.97
N THR A 84 -14.94 -3.05 -19.87
CA THR A 84 -15.16 -4.50 -19.86
C THR A 84 -14.26 -5.19 -18.84
N ILE A 85 -14.63 -6.40 -18.40
CA ILE A 85 -13.79 -7.21 -17.51
C ILE A 85 -12.40 -7.45 -18.11
N SER A 86 -12.34 -7.74 -19.42
CA SER A 86 -11.06 -7.96 -20.12
C SER A 86 -10.16 -6.72 -20.12
N GLN A 87 -10.72 -5.52 -20.23
CA GLN A 87 -9.95 -4.28 -20.10
C GLN A 87 -9.46 -4.06 -18.67
N ILE A 88 -10.28 -4.40 -17.66
CA ILE A 88 -9.87 -4.31 -16.26
C ILE A 88 -8.70 -5.25 -15.98
N GLU A 89 -8.75 -6.48 -16.47
CA GLU A 89 -7.64 -7.44 -16.41
C GLU A 89 -6.39 -6.92 -17.12
N GLU A 90 -6.54 -6.29 -18.28
CA GLU A 90 -5.44 -5.65 -18.99
C GLU A 90 -4.82 -4.51 -18.17
N TRP A 91 -5.63 -3.68 -17.52
CA TRP A 91 -5.15 -2.60 -16.65
C TRP A 91 -4.42 -3.14 -15.40
N ILE A 92 -4.83 -4.30 -14.86
CA ILE A 92 -4.10 -5.00 -13.80
C ILE A 92 -2.74 -5.50 -14.31
N ASN A 93 -2.72 -6.13 -15.49
CA ASN A 93 -1.50 -6.63 -16.12
C ASN A 93 -0.50 -5.50 -16.41
N LYS A 94 -1.01 -4.33 -16.82
CA LYS A 94 -0.25 -3.10 -17.07
C LYS A 94 0.12 -2.33 -15.79
N LYS A 95 -0.29 -2.81 -14.61
CA LYS A 95 -0.04 -2.17 -13.30
C LYS A 95 -0.68 -0.80 -13.10
N TYR A 96 -1.74 -0.50 -13.85
CA TYR A 96 -2.59 0.67 -13.57
C TYR A 96 -3.56 0.39 -12.42
N ILE A 97 -3.89 -0.88 -12.21
CA ILE A 97 -4.63 -1.37 -11.06
C ILE A 97 -3.71 -2.29 -10.27
N GLU A 98 -3.52 -2.00 -9.00
CA GLU A 98 -2.80 -2.87 -8.09
C GLU A 98 -3.76 -3.82 -7.39
N THR A 99 -3.44 -5.12 -7.43
CA THR A 99 -4.13 -6.16 -6.67
C THR A 99 -3.16 -6.90 -5.75
N LYS A 100 -3.70 -7.47 -4.67
CA LYS A 100 -2.95 -8.29 -3.73
C LYS A 100 -3.83 -9.41 -3.20
N ILE A 101 -3.25 -10.61 -3.10
CA ILE A 101 -3.85 -11.73 -2.38
C ILE A 101 -3.50 -11.57 -0.90
N ILE A 102 -4.53 -11.55 -0.05
CA ILE A 102 -4.41 -11.51 1.41
C ILE A 102 -5.30 -12.60 1.98
N ASP A 103 -4.72 -13.49 2.78
CA ASP A 103 -5.43 -14.60 3.44
C ASP A 103 -6.33 -15.38 2.44
N GLY A 104 -5.82 -15.63 1.23
CA GLY A 104 -6.50 -16.38 0.16
C GLY A 104 -7.50 -15.59 -0.69
N ASN A 105 -7.76 -14.32 -0.37
CA ASN A 105 -8.72 -13.49 -1.10
C ASN A 105 -7.99 -12.39 -1.88
N GLU A 106 -8.44 -12.09 -3.11
CA GLU A 106 -7.88 -11.02 -3.92
C GLU A 106 -8.58 -9.69 -3.66
N TYR A 107 -7.77 -8.66 -3.39
CA TYR A 107 -8.20 -7.30 -3.13
C TYR A 107 -7.54 -6.31 -4.07
N MET A 108 -8.25 -5.24 -4.40
CA MET A 108 -7.73 -4.07 -5.10
C MET A 108 -7.29 -2.98 -4.12
N PHE A 109 -6.30 -2.20 -4.55
CA PHE A 109 -5.89 -1.01 -3.83
C PHE A 109 -7.04 0.01 -3.71
N ARG A 110 -7.20 0.62 -2.53
CA ARG A 110 -8.34 1.47 -2.19
C ARG A 110 -8.52 2.70 -3.09
N LYS A 111 -7.46 3.17 -3.77
CA LYS A 111 -7.52 4.32 -4.68
C LYS A 111 -7.63 3.93 -6.16
N THR A 112 -7.79 2.65 -6.49
CA THR A 112 -7.90 2.17 -7.87
C THR A 112 -8.94 2.96 -8.66
N VAL A 113 -10.19 3.01 -8.19
CA VAL A 113 -11.31 3.65 -8.91
C VAL A 113 -11.11 5.16 -9.11
N SER A 114 -10.54 5.84 -8.11
CA SER A 114 -10.34 7.29 -8.15
C SER A 114 -9.12 7.72 -8.96
N ASN A 115 -8.13 6.85 -9.12
CA ASN A 115 -6.90 7.13 -9.88
C ASN A 115 -6.94 6.61 -11.32
N LEU A 116 -7.90 5.76 -11.67
CA LEU A 116 -7.88 5.03 -12.95
C LEU A 116 -7.81 5.98 -14.16
N ASP A 117 -8.59 7.06 -14.14
CA ASP A 117 -8.62 8.10 -15.19
C ASP A 117 -7.33 8.93 -15.32
N ARG A 118 -6.39 8.79 -14.38
CA ARG A 118 -5.06 9.40 -14.45
C ARG A 118 -4.00 8.43 -14.95
N LEU A 119 -4.15 7.14 -14.63
CA LEU A 119 -3.17 6.10 -14.88
C LEU A 119 -3.39 5.44 -16.25
N VAL A 120 -4.65 5.32 -16.66
CA VAL A 120 -5.03 4.70 -17.92
C VAL A 120 -4.90 5.73 -19.06
N PRO A 121 -3.99 5.52 -20.04
CA PRO A 121 -3.69 6.52 -21.06
C PRO A 121 -4.89 7.01 -21.86
N GLU A 122 -5.79 6.09 -22.23
CA GLU A 122 -7.00 6.40 -22.99
C GLU A 122 -8.00 7.29 -22.24
N MET A 123 -7.94 7.33 -20.90
CA MET A 123 -8.78 8.21 -20.07
C MET A 123 -8.04 9.49 -19.66
N ALA A 124 -6.71 9.40 -19.52
CA ALA A 124 -5.89 10.50 -19.03
C ALA A 124 -5.80 11.68 -20.01
N ALA A 125 -5.98 11.43 -21.31
CA ALA A 125 -6.01 12.47 -22.32
C ALA A 125 -7.19 13.44 -22.10
N ASP A 126 -8.39 12.88 -21.93
CA ASP A 126 -9.62 13.65 -21.75
C ASP A 126 -9.57 14.48 -20.47
N ARG A 127 -9.17 13.86 -19.35
CA ARG A 127 -9.02 14.55 -18.05
C ARG A 127 -8.00 15.69 -18.10
N ARG A 128 -6.88 15.55 -18.84
CA ARG A 128 -5.90 16.64 -18.97
C ARG A 128 -6.48 17.82 -19.75
N ALA A 129 -7.26 17.56 -20.79
CA ALA A 129 -7.94 18.62 -21.53
C ALA A 129 -8.94 19.37 -20.65
N GLU A 130 -9.76 18.65 -19.89
CA GLU A 130 -10.69 19.22 -18.90
C GLU A 130 -9.97 20.07 -17.86
N GLN A 131 -8.82 19.59 -17.36
CA GLN A 131 -8.05 20.32 -16.35
C GLN A 131 -7.43 21.61 -16.89
N ILE A 132 -6.88 21.58 -18.11
CA ILE A 132 -6.36 22.79 -18.77
C ILE A 132 -7.48 23.84 -18.96
N GLN A 133 -8.68 23.40 -19.33
CA GLN A 133 -9.82 24.29 -19.46
C GLN A 133 -10.22 24.90 -18.11
N SER A 134 -10.34 24.08 -17.06
CA SER A 134 -10.68 24.57 -15.72
C SER A 134 -9.65 25.55 -15.17
N ASP A 135 -8.36 25.29 -15.37
CA ASP A 135 -7.29 26.19 -14.93
C ASP A 135 -7.34 27.54 -15.66
N ALA A 136 -7.72 27.54 -16.95
CA ALA A 136 -7.90 28.77 -17.73
C ALA A 136 -9.09 29.59 -17.22
N GLU A 137 -10.23 28.95 -16.96
CA GLU A 137 -11.43 29.59 -16.40
C GLU A 137 -11.14 30.20 -15.01
N TYR A 138 -10.42 29.48 -14.14
CA TYR A 138 -9.99 29.99 -12.84
C TYR A 138 -9.05 31.19 -12.95
N ALA A 139 -8.13 31.17 -13.92
CA ALA A 139 -7.21 32.28 -14.15
C ALA A 139 -7.93 33.53 -14.66
N GLU A 140 -8.99 33.38 -15.44
CA GLU A 140 -9.85 34.48 -15.89
C GLU A 140 -10.65 35.07 -14.72
N PHE A 141 -11.35 34.22 -13.95
CA PHE A 141 -12.06 34.65 -12.75
C PHE A 141 -11.16 35.39 -11.75
N ALA A 142 -9.93 34.89 -11.53
CA ALA A 142 -8.98 35.54 -10.64
C ALA A 142 -8.55 36.93 -11.14
N LYS A 143 -8.39 37.11 -12.45
CA LYS A 143 -8.09 38.43 -13.04
C LYS A 143 -9.24 39.40 -12.84
N ASP A 144 -10.46 38.95 -13.08
CA ASP A 144 -11.67 39.77 -12.93
C ASP A 144 -11.85 40.22 -11.47
N ALA A 145 -11.69 39.30 -10.52
CA ALA A 145 -11.79 39.61 -9.10
C ALA A 145 -10.71 40.62 -8.63
N ILE A 146 -9.48 40.52 -9.16
CA ILE A 146 -8.41 41.48 -8.88
C ILE A 146 -8.77 42.85 -9.47
N ALA A 147 -9.22 42.90 -10.72
CA ALA A 147 -9.60 44.14 -11.39
C ALA A 147 -10.78 44.84 -10.69
N GLU A 148 -11.75 44.09 -10.18
CA GLU A 148 -12.88 44.64 -9.41
C GLU A 148 -12.42 45.23 -8.07
N ALA A 149 -11.49 44.56 -7.37
CA ALA A 149 -10.92 45.04 -6.11
C ALA A 149 -10.02 46.28 -6.27
N GLU A 150 -9.40 46.49 -7.43
CA GLU A 150 -8.57 47.67 -7.72
C GLU A 150 -9.40 48.90 -8.14
N ASN A 151 -10.64 48.70 -8.61
CA ASN A 151 -11.50 49.77 -9.12
C ASN A 151 -12.67 50.15 -8.19
N GLY A 152 -12.85 49.46 -7.04
CA GLY A 152 -13.86 49.74 -6.02
C GLY A 152 -13.30 50.44 -4.78
#